data_AF-A0AAW9SRA1-F1
#
_entry.id   AF-A0AAW9SRA1-F1
#
_cell.length_a   1.000
_cell.length_b   1.000
_cell.length_c   1.000
_cell.angle_alpha   90.00
_cell.angle_beta   90.00
_cell.angle_gamma   90.00
#
_symmetry.space_group_name_H-M   'P 1'
#
loop_
_entity.id
_entity.type
_entity.pdbx_description
1 polymer ?
#
loop_
_entity_poly.entity_id
_entity_poly.type
_entity_poly.pdbx_seq_one_letter_code
_entity_poly.pdbx_strand_id
1 'polypeptide(L)'
;MSNAAGGALGFLYKSHIVAKPGYNRWRVPPASIAIHLCIGSVYAWSVFNPPLTRELGVVASSAEDWSLSSVVWIFSVAIVFLGLAAAFAGKWLEEVGPRMVGVVAAFLWGGGFIIGSFGIATHQLWMLYLGYGVLGGCGLGLGYVSPVSTLIRWFPDRRGMATGMAIMGFGGGAMIAAPVKGWLLDIFERAPEYLGTSEAVQTVVDGGRLFAETAAGRVEVVIANAAQAAELGGAAGVYVVGTGSTGAAGVFLTLGIVYFIVMMIAAFQYRVPAPDWKPEGWQPKPAAKGMVSDNHVHIDQALKTPQFWQLWVMLCFNVTAGIGVIGVAKTMMTEIFGSVMPLVVTAAFASTYVLMISVFNMVGRFFWASTSDYIGRKATYMCFFVLGTLLYLSIPYFASAVATNPSLIYLVGFYAATMIIFSMYGGGFATIPAYLADMFGTMHVGGIHGRLLTAWSTAGVLGPLAITSLRQMSVTSAIEDLAGKVDPATFAETFGAPLTQLEQLVAAKTVTIARLMEIAPAGTIDPTPSLYNTTMYCMAALLVVAFFANLFMRTGERASPPRRARASGGSRRVMHRPGRAIAAARPGLDRATDLRQLLSERRFGIENTYHARQTGNVHRACARAALRYAPPRA
;
A
#
# COMPACT_ATOMS: atom_id res chain seq x y z
N MET A 1 -24.07 28.03 18.34
CA MET A 1 -24.35 26.59 18.46
C MET A 1 -25.73 26.36 17.85
N SER A 2 -25.79 25.88 16.60
CA SER A 2 -27.05 25.56 15.93
C SER A 2 -27.34 24.08 16.16
N ASN A 3 -28.47 23.78 16.78
CA ASN A 3 -29.03 22.44 16.92
C ASN A 3 -29.17 21.80 15.53
N ALA A 4 -28.24 20.94 15.15
CA ALA A 4 -28.56 19.92 14.16
C ALA A 4 -29.49 18.93 14.87
N ALA A 5 -30.80 19.09 14.65
CA ALA A 5 -31.82 18.13 15.06
C ALA A 5 -31.35 16.73 14.63
N GLY A 6 -30.92 15.93 15.60
CA GLY A 6 -30.34 14.63 15.33
C GLY A 6 -31.42 13.70 14.79
N GLY A 7 -31.31 13.30 13.52
CA GLY A 7 -32.07 12.16 13.00
C GLY A 7 -31.77 10.89 13.82
N ALA A 8 -32.42 9.77 13.49
CA ALA A 8 -32.35 8.52 14.25
C ALA A 8 -30.93 8.02 14.62
N LEU A 9 -29.89 8.46 13.89
CA LEU A 9 -28.49 8.10 14.12
C LEU A 9 -27.63 9.19 14.81
N GLY A 10 -28.24 10.26 15.33
CA GLY A 10 -27.52 11.40 15.94
C GLY A 10 -26.67 11.04 17.16
N PHE A 11 -26.98 9.94 17.85
CA PHE A 11 -26.19 9.41 18.98
C PHE A 11 -24.78 8.94 18.57
N LEU A 12 -24.53 8.71 17.28
CA LEU A 12 -23.22 8.35 16.74
C LEU A 12 -22.30 9.57 16.53
N TYR A 13 -22.83 10.79 16.61
CA TYR A 13 -22.09 12.00 16.27
C TYR A 13 -20.99 12.35 17.27
N LYS A 14 -19.95 13.04 16.79
CA LYS A 14 -18.77 13.45 17.57
C LYS A 14 -19.12 14.17 18.88
N SER A 15 -20.18 14.96 18.90
CA SER A 15 -20.66 15.68 20.09
C SER A 15 -21.07 14.77 21.24
N HIS A 16 -21.55 13.55 20.94
CA HIS A 16 -22.01 12.58 21.93
C HIS A 16 -20.90 11.61 22.38
N ILE A 17 -19.72 11.69 21.76
CA ILE A 17 -18.61 10.76 22.01
C ILE A 17 -17.36 11.48 22.52
N VAL A 18 -17.49 12.74 22.95
CA VAL A 18 -16.42 13.44 23.66
C VAL A 18 -16.06 12.66 24.92
N ALA A 19 -14.76 12.47 25.13
CA ALA A 19 -14.25 11.75 26.28
C ALA A 19 -14.51 12.52 27.58
N LYS A 20 -14.90 11.80 28.64
CA LYS A 20 -15.03 12.36 29.99
C LYS A 20 -13.64 12.68 30.59
N PRO A 21 -13.55 13.58 31.58
CA PRO A 21 -12.32 13.79 32.34
C PRO A 21 -11.76 12.46 32.87
N GLY A 22 -10.42 12.32 32.87
CA GLY A 22 -9.74 11.08 33.30
C GLY A 22 -9.78 9.92 32.29
N TYR A 23 -10.28 10.14 31.07
CA TYR A 23 -10.28 9.10 30.03
C TYR A 23 -8.85 8.67 29.64
N ASN A 24 -8.59 7.37 29.71
CA ASN A 24 -7.33 6.81 29.27
C ASN A 24 -7.27 6.73 27.73
N ARG A 25 -6.45 7.58 27.12
CA ARG A 25 -6.23 7.64 25.66
C ARG A 25 -5.75 6.32 25.03
N TRP A 26 -5.08 5.45 25.81
CA TRP A 26 -4.58 4.15 25.35
C TRP A 26 -5.69 3.11 25.08
N ARG A 27 -6.95 3.44 25.36
CA ARG A 27 -8.10 2.61 24.96
C ARG A 27 -8.46 2.76 23.48
N VAL A 28 -7.97 3.81 22.81
CA VAL A 28 -8.30 4.10 21.40
C VAL A 28 -7.48 3.25 20.41
N PRO A 29 -6.16 3.03 20.59
CA PRO A 29 -5.39 2.20 19.66
C PRO A 29 -5.93 0.77 19.44
N PRO A 30 -6.37 0.01 20.47
CA PRO A 30 -6.94 -1.32 20.24
C PRO A 30 -8.17 -1.33 19.33
N ALA A 31 -9.08 -0.36 19.50
CA ALA A 31 -10.24 -0.20 18.62
C ALA A 31 -9.82 0.11 17.17
N SER A 32 -8.83 1.00 17.01
CA SER A 32 -8.24 1.32 15.71
C SER A 32 -7.59 0.11 15.03
N ILE A 33 -6.82 -0.68 15.79
CA ILE A 33 -6.17 -1.89 15.29
C ILE A 33 -7.23 -2.93 14.89
N ALA A 34 -8.30 -3.11 15.67
CA ALA A 34 -9.36 -4.07 15.35
C ALA A 34 -10.05 -3.76 14.01
N ILE A 35 -10.44 -2.49 13.79
CA ILE A 35 -11.00 -2.06 12.50
C ILE A 35 -10.00 -2.31 11.38
N HIS A 36 -8.76 -1.84 11.56
CA HIS A 36 -7.71 -1.97 10.55
C HIS A 36 -7.31 -3.41 10.25
N LEU A 37 -7.36 -4.35 11.21
CA LEU A 37 -7.13 -5.77 10.97
C LEU A 37 -8.21 -6.36 10.06
N CYS A 38 -9.48 -5.99 10.29
CA CYS A 38 -10.60 -6.44 9.46
C CYS A 38 -10.45 -5.97 8.02
N ILE A 39 -10.22 -4.67 7.81
CA ILE A 39 -10.07 -4.10 6.47
C ILE A 39 -8.72 -4.44 5.82
N GLY A 40 -7.68 -4.65 6.62
CA GLY A 40 -6.34 -5.07 6.18
C GLY A 40 -6.30 -6.49 5.61
N SER A 41 -7.34 -7.30 5.87
CA SER A 41 -7.52 -8.62 5.25
C SER A 41 -7.61 -8.57 3.71
N VAL A 42 -7.82 -7.39 3.13
CA VAL A 42 -7.77 -7.13 1.69
C VAL A 42 -6.44 -7.55 1.05
N TYR A 43 -5.32 -7.42 1.79
CA TYR A 43 -4.02 -7.85 1.28
C TYR A 43 -3.87 -9.36 1.14
N ALA A 44 -4.78 -10.15 1.72
CA ALA A 44 -4.88 -11.59 1.52
C ALA A 44 -5.93 -11.95 0.44
N TRP A 45 -6.18 -11.08 -0.55
CA TRP A 45 -7.12 -11.35 -1.64
C TRP A 45 -6.73 -12.59 -2.46
N SER A 46 -5.43 -12.77 -2.73
CA SER A 46 -4.92 -13.86 -3.58
C SER A 46 -5.28 -15.26 -3.11
N VAL A 47 -5.64 -15.46 -1.83
CA VAL A 47 -6.17 -16.73 -1.31
C VAL A 47 -7.49 -17.12 -1.98
N PHE A 48 -8.27 -16.15 -2.45
CA PHE A 48 -9.50 -16.40 -3.18
C PHE A 48 -9.30 -16.65 -4.68
N ASN A 49 -8.11 -16.40 -5.24
CA ASN A 49 -7.90 -16.56 -6.68
C ASN A 49 -8.17 -18.01 -7.13
N PRO A 50 -7.52 -19.06 -6.55
CA PRO A 50 -7.80 -20.43 -6.96
C PRO A 50 -9.27 -20.82 -6.85
N PRO A 51 -9.94 -20.70 -5.68
CA PRO A 51 -11.32 -21.17 -5.55
C PRO A 51 -12.30 -20.41 -6.45
N LEU A 52 -12.12 -19.10 -6.70
CA LEU A 52 -13.00 -18.35 -7.60
C LEU A 52 -12.79 -18.68 -9.08
N THR A 53 -11.61 -19.19 -9.48
CA THR A 53 -11.34 -19.62 -10.87
C THR A 53 -11.71 -21.09 -11.14
N ARG A 54 -12.18 -21.80 -10.13
CA ARG A 54 -12.65 -23.19 -10.21
C ARG A 54 -13.94 -23.37 -9.42
N GLU A 55 -14.80 -22.35 -9.35
CA GLU A 55 -15.99 -22.41 -8.49
C GLU A 55 -16.96 -23.51 -8.94
N LEU A 56 -17.18 -23.66 -10.25
CA LEU A 56 -18.06 -24.67 -10.83
C LEU A 56 -17.35 -26.02 -10.98
N GLY A 57 -16.11 -26.03 -11.47
CA GLY A 57 -15.38 -27.28 -11.70
C GLY A 57 -14.73 -27.87 -10.45
N VAL A 58 -14.54 -27.06 -9.39
CA VAL A 58 -14.03 -27.38 -8.04
C VAL A 58 -12.64 -28.02 -8.02
N VAL A 59 -12.43 -29.18 -8.62
CA VAL A 59 -11.11 -29.84 -8.70
C VAL A 59 -10.23 -29.26 -9.81
N ALA A 60 -10.85 -28.76 -10.89
CA ALA A 60 -10.20 -28.10 -12.00
C ALA A 60 -11.13 -27.00 -12.54
N SER A 61 -10.59 -26.03 -13.28
CA SER A 61 -11.40 -24.97 -13.88
C SER A 61 -12.28 -25.52 -15.00
N SER A 62 -13.58 -25.21 -14.98
CA SER A 62 -14.52 -25.48 -16.06
C SER A 62 -14.53 -24.36 -17.11
N ALA A 63 -15.23 -24.55 -18.22
CA ALA A 63 -15.29 -23.53 -19.28
C ALA A 63 -16.08 -22.27 -18.87
N GLU A 64 -17.07 -22.43 -17.98
CA GLU A 64 -17.91 -21.33 -17.51
C GLU A 64 -17.31 -20.60 -16.30
N ASP A 65 -16.27 -21.17 -15.67
CA ASP A 65 -15.58 -20.54 -14.54
C ASP A 65 -14.93 -19.21 -14.92
N TRP A 66 -14.78 -18.34 -13.93
CA TRP A 66 -14.19 -17.03 -14.17
C TRP A 66 -12.70 -17.10 -14.48
N SER A 67 -12.27 -16.27 -15.42
CA SER A 67 -10.84 -16.12 -15.70
C SER A 67 -10.10 -15.50 -14.51
N LEU A 68 -8.84 -15.91 -14.30
CA LEU A 68 -7.97 -15.33 -13.29
C LEU A 68 -7.84 -13.80 -13.44
N SER A 69 -7.74 -13.31 -14.68
CA SER A 69 -7.67 -11.88 -14.97
C SER A 69 -8.89 -11.15 -14.41
N SER A 70 -10.10 -11.66 -14.66
CA SER A 70 -11.33 -11.08 -14.14
C SER A 70 -11.36 -11.09 -12.61
N VAL A 71 -10.98 -12.19 -11.98
CA VAL A 71 -10.95 -12.30 -10.50
C VAL A 71 -9.94 -11.33 -9.86
N VAL A 72 -8.73 -11.20 -10.43
CA VAL A 72 -7.68 -10.32 -9.90
C VAL A 72 -8.10 -8.85 -9.96
N TRP A 73 -8.85 -8.43 -10.98
CA TRP A 73 -9.32 -7.04 -11.12
C TRP A 73 -10.27 -6.60 -10.00
N ILE A 74 -10.93 -7.52 -9.29
CA ILE A 74 -11.81 -7.19 -8.16
C ILE A 74 -11.03 -6.46 -7.05
N PHE A 75 -9.80 -6.89 -6.76
CA PHE A 75 -8.93 -6.22 -5.81
C PHE A 75 -8.60 -4.79 -6.24
N SER A 76 -8.26 -4.57 -7.52
CA SER A 76 -7.98 -3.23 -8.05
C SER A 76 -9.19 -2.31 -7.93
N VAL A 77 -10.40 -2.82 -8.22
CA VAL A 77 -11.64 -2.06 -8.00
C VAL A 77 -11.79 -1.67 -6.53
N ALA A 78 -11.54 -2.59 -5.59
CA ALA A 78 -11.58 -2.30 -4.15
C ALA A 78 -10.61 -1.17 -3.74
N ILE A 79 -9.37 -1.17 -4.25
CA ILE A 79 -8.38 -0.13 -3.93
C ILE A 79 -8.72 1.22 -4.59
N VAL A 80 -9.34 1.22 -5.76
CA VAL A 80 -9.86 2.44 -6.38
C VAL A 80 -10.96 3.05 -5.53
N PHE A 81 -11.98 2.26 -5.16
CA PHE A 81 -13.08 2.76 -4.33
C PHE A 81 -12.66 3.12 -2.90
N LEU A 82 -11.62 2.48 -2.36
CA LEU A 82 -10.97 2.87 -1.10
C LEU A 82 -10.53 4.33 -1.14
N GLY A 83 -9.68 4.71 -2.09
CA GLY A 83 -9.14 6.06 -2.13
C GLY A 83 -10.18 7.10 -2.54
N LEU A 84 -11.11 6.76 -3.42
CA LEU A 84 -12.25 7.63 -3.76
C LEU A 84 -13.12 7.89 -2.53
N ALA A 85 -13.57 6.84 -1.84
CA ALA A 85 -14.39 6.99 -0.64
C ALA A 85 -13.66 7.76 0.46
N ALA A 86 -12.36 7.48 0.67
CA ALA A 86 -11.55 8.23 1.64
C ALA A 86 -11.45 9.73 1.30
N ALA A 87 -11.33 10.08 0.01
CA ALA A 87 -11.26 11.46 -0.44
C ALA A 87 -12.53 12.26 -0.15
N PHE A 88 -13.71 11.65 -0.33
CA PHE A 88 -15.00 12.27 -0.01
C PHE A 88 -15.27 12.26 1.50
N ALA A 89 -15.02 11.12 2.15
CA ALA A 89 -15.34 10.91 3.55
C ALA A 89 -14.50 11.73 4.51
N GLY A 90 -13.33 12.20 4.09
CA GLY A 90 -12.46 13.02 4.91
C GLY A 90 -13.15 14.29 5.45
N LYS A 91 -13.98 14.96 4.64
CA LYS A 91 -14.77 16.12 5.09
C LYS A 91 -15.94 15.69 5.98
N TRP A 92 -16.65 14.64 5.58
CA TRP A 92 -17.79 14.10 6.33
C TRP A 92 -17.37 13.62 7.73
N LEU A 93 -16.22 12.94 7.86
CA LEU A 93 -15.61 12.50 9.12
C LEU A 93 -15.40 13.66 10.09
N GLU A 94 -14.95 14.82 9.59
CA GLU A 94 -14.78 16.02 10.41
C GLU A 94 -16.12 16.54 10.95
N GLU A 95 -17.21 16.36 10.22
CA GLU A 95 -18.56 16.77 10.63
C GLU A 95 -19.17 15.79 11.63
N VAL A 96 -19.24 14.49 11.28
CA VAL A 96 -19.97 13.48 12.08
C VAL A 96 -19.11 12.76 13.11
N GLY A 97 -17.80 12.67 12.92
CA GLY A 97 -16.89 11.98 13.83
C GLY A 97 -16.64 10.49 13.54
N PRO A 98 -15.64 9.90 14.22
CA PRO A 98 -15.10 8.58 13.89
C PRO A 98 -16.04 7.41 14.15
N ARG A 99 -16.95 7.52 15.13
CA ARG A 99 -17.90 6.44 15.44
C ARG A 99 -18.89 6.24 14.30
N MET A 100 -19.54 7.31 13.82
CA MET A 100 -20.46 7.25 12.69
C MET A 100 -19.77 6.66 11.45
N VAL A 101 -18.59 7.18 11.11
CA VAL A 101 -17.82 6.69 9.96
C VAL A 101 -17.44 5.22 10.12
N GLY A 102 -17.03 4.79 11.32
CA GLY A 102 -16.70 3.40 11.62
C GLY A 102 -17.91 2.46 11.50
N VAL A 103 -19.10 2.89 11.93
CA VAL A 103 -20.34 2.12 11.76
C VAL A 103 -20.67 1.94 10.28
N VAL A 104 -20.65 3.02 9.49
CA VAL A 104 -20.91 2.92 8.05
C VAL A 104 -19.84 2.07 7.36
N ALA A 105 -18.57 2.17 7.78
CA ALA A 105 -17.51 1.29 7.29
C ALA A 105 -17.80 -0.18 7.58
N ALA A 106 -18.30 -0.53 8.78
CA ALA A 106 -18.64 -1.89 9.15
C ALA A 106 -19.76 -2.45 8.25
N PHE A 107 -20.82 -1.67 8.02
CA PHE A 107 -21.92 -2.06 7.12
C PHE A 107 -21.44 -2.27 5.68
N LEU A 108 -20.60 -1.36 5.17
CA LEU A 108 -20.10 -1.45 3.80
C LEU A 108 -19.10 -2.60 3.61
N TRP A 109 -18.18 -2.81 4.56
CA TRP A 109 -17.21 -3.91 4.49
C TRP A 109 -17.87 -5.26 4.70
N GLY A 110 -18.60 -5.44 5.79
CA GLY A 110 -19.32 -6.69 6.07
C GLY A 110 -20.41 -6.99 5.04
N GLY A 111 -21.22 -5.99 4.69
CA GLY A 111 -22.25 -6.11 3.65
C GLY A 111 -21.67 -6.38 2.27
N GLY A 112 -20.53 -5.78 1.93
CA GLY A 112 -19.82 -6.05 0.67
C GLY A 112 -19.38 -7.50 0.54
N PHE A 113 -18.88 -8.09 1.63
CA PHE A 113 -18.58 -9.53 1.70
C PHE A 113 -19.83 -10.41 1.57
N ILE A 114 -20.94 -10.04 2.21
CA ILE A 114 -22.20 -10.79 2.13
C ILE A 114 -22.77 -10.76 0.71
N ILE A 115 -22.75 -9.60 0.04
CA ILE A 115 -23.16 -9.47 -1.37
C ILE A 115 -22.22 -10.28 -2.26
N GLY A 116 -20.91 -10.24 -1.99
CA GLY A 116 -19.92 -11.07 -2.68
C GLY A 116 -20.18 -12.57 -2.50
N SER A 117 -20.55 -13.02 -1.30
CA SER A 117 -20.93 -14.41 -1.01
C SER A 117 -22.12 -14.86 -1.88
N PHE A 118 -23.17 -14.04 -1.96
CA PHE A 118 -24.30 -14.33 -2.85
C PHE A 118 -23.90 -14.33 -4.32
N GLY A 119 -23.01 -13.41 -4.73
CA GLY A 119 -22.43 -13.39 -6.07
C GLY A 119 -21.66 -14.68 -6.42
N ILE A 120 -20.91 -15.23 -5.47
CA ILE A 120 -20.22 -16.52 -5.64
C ILE A 120 -21.24 -17.66 -5.74
N ALA A 121 -22.17 -17.74 -4.79
CA ALA A 121 -23.18 -18.80 -4.75
C ALA A 121 -24.11 -18.84 -5.98
N THR A 122 -24.30 -17.70 -6.65
CA THR A 122 -25.12 -17.59 -7.87
C THR A 122 -24.29 -17.47 -9.15
N HIS A 123 -22.96 -17.59 -9.04
CA HIS A 123 -22.01 -17.45 -10.13
C HIS A 123 -22.14 -16.12 -10.92
N GLN A 124 -22.42 -15.01 -10.21
CA GLN A 124 -22.58 -13.66 -10.74
C GLN A 124 -21.37 -12.77 -10.42
N LEU A 125 -20.39 -12.71 -11.33
CA LEU A 125 -19.14 -11.97 -11.13
C LEU A 125 -19.36 -10.47 -10.84
N TRP A 126 -20.33 -9.83 -11.49
CA TRP A 126 -20.64 -8.41 -11.29
C TRP A 126 -21.03 -8.09 -9.84
N MET A 127 -21.60 -9.06 -9.12
CA MET A 127 -21.95 -8.91 -7.70
C MET A 127 -20.72 -8.93 -6.81
N LEU A 128 -19.64 -9.63 -7.17
CA LEU A 128 -18.36 -9.52 -6.46
C LEU A 128 -17.72 -8.15 -6.70
N TYR A 129 -17.77 -7.64 -7.94
CA TYR A 129 -17.31 -6.29 -8.23
C TYR A 129 -18.10 -5.24 -7.46
N LEU A 130 -19.43 -5.34 -7.41
CA LEU A 130 -20.28 -4.42 -6.67
C LEU A 130 -20.11 -4.57 -5.15
N GLY A 131 -20.22 -5.81 -4.64
CA GLY A 131 -20.17 -6.14 -3.23
C GLY A 131 -18.78 -5.88 -2.64
N TYR A 132 -17.79 -6.69 -3.02
CA TYR A 132 -16.45 -6.57 -2.46
C TYR A 132 -15.68 -5.37 -3.04
N GLY A 133 -15.72 -5.20 -4.36
CA GLY A 133 -14.99 -4.13 -5.05
C GLY A 133 -15.51 -2.73 -4.68
N VAL A 134 -16.76 -2.42 -4.99
CA VAL A 134 -17.30 -1.07 -4.82
C VAL A 134 -17.69 -0.79 -3.38
N LEU A 135 -18.62 -1.56 -2.81
CA LEU A 135 -19.14 -1.32 -1.46
C LEU A 135 -18.08 -1.64 -0.41
N GLY A 136 -17.44 -2.81 -0.53
CA GLY A 136 -16.30 -3.18 0.31
C GLY A 136 -15.15 -2.19 0.19
N GLY A 137 -14.80 -1.77 -1.03
CA GLY A 137 -13.82 -0.70 -1.27
C GLY A 137 -14.16 0.60 -0.54
N CYS A 138 -15.42 1.05 -0.60
CA CYS A 138 -15.87 2.20 0.18
C CYS A 138 -15.72 1.96 1.70
N GLY A 139 -16.08 0.77 2.19
CA GLY A 139 -15.88 0.35 3.57
C GLY A 139 -14.41 0.41 4.01
N LEU A 140 -13.48 -0.04 3.15
CA LEU A 140 -12.04 0.08 3.36
C LEU A 140 -11.64 1.55 3.56
N GLY A 141 -12.07 2.43 2.65
CA GLY A 141 -11.73 3.86 2.68
C GLY A 141 -12.20 4.55 3.95
N LEU A 142 -13.47 4.36 4.30
CA LEU A 142 -14.06 4.91 5.54
C LEU A 142 -13.37 4.35 6.78
N GLY A 143 -13.18 3.03 6.81
CA GLY A 143 -12.53 2.31 7.90
C GLY A 143 -11.06 2.67 8.07
N TYR A 144 -10.40 3.19 7.03
CA TYR A 144 -9.01 3.63 7.09
C TYR A 144 -8.85 5.05 7.67
N VAL A 145 -9.68 6.01 7.24
CA VAL A 145 -9.51 7.41 7.66
C VAL A 145 -9.91 7.64 9.12
N SER A 146 -10.95 6.93 9.60
CA SER A 146 -11.50 7.12 10.95
C SER A 146 -10.48 6.81 12.08
N PRO A 147 -9.81 5.63 12.11
CA PRO A 147 -8.79 5.31 13.10
C PRO A 147 -7.61 6.28 13.10
N VAL A 148 -7.14 6.66 11.90
CA VAL A 148 -5.97 7.52 11.72
C VAL A 148 -6.23 8.92 12.26
N SER A 149 -7.35 9.55 11.86
CA SER A 149 -7.71 10.90 12.34
C SER A 149 -7.88 10.93 13.86
N THR A 150 -8.49 9.88 14.42
CA THR A 150 -8.74 9.80 15.87
C THR A 150 -7.46 9.69 16.68
N LEU A 151 -6.50 8.86 16.26
CA LEU A 151 -5.25 8.69 17.00
C LEU A 151 -4.35 9.92 16.94
N ILE A 152 -4.29 10.64 15.81
CA ILE A 152 -3.48 11.87 15.71
C ILE A 152 -3.94 12.92 16.73
N ARG A 153 -5.25 12.98 17.03
CA ARG A 153 -5.80 13.91 18.03
C ARG A 153 -5.46 13.52 19.47
N TRP A 154 -5.40 12.22 19.77
CA TRP A 154 -5.09 11.73 21.11
C TRP A 154 -3.59 11.72 21.44
N PHE A 155 -2.75 11.69 20.41
CA PHE A 155 -1.29 11.58 20.55
C PHE A 155 -0.55 12.71 19.82
N PRO A 156 -0.81 13.99 20.18
CA PRO A 156 -0.10 15.12 19.58
C PRO A 156 1.40 15.11 19.92
N ASP A 157 1.80 14.41 20.99
CA ASP A 157 3.16 14.20 21.49
C ASP A 157 3.96 13.16 20.70
N ARG A 158 3.29 12.18 20.08
CA ARG A 158 3.92 11.05 19.37
C ARG A 158 3.10 10.65 18.15
N ARG A 159 2.93 11.60 17.22
CA ARG A 159 2.03 11.45 16.07
C ARG A 159 2.41 10.25 15.20
N GLY A 160 3.70 10.06 14.93
CA GLY A 160 4.20 8.96 14.12
C GLY A 160 3.98 7.60 14.77
N MET A 161 4.31 7.46 16.06
CA MET A 161 4.00 6.22 16.81
C MET A 161 2.50 5.91 16.78
N ALA A 162 1.64 6.92 16.98
CA ALA A 162 0.19 6.73 17.01
C ALA A 162 -0.38 6.30 15.65
N THR A 163 0.05 6.94 14.56
CA THR A 163 -0.34 6.53 13.20
C THR A 163 0.21 5.14 12.88
N GLY A 164 1.44 4.83 13.30
CA GLY A 164 2.05 3.51 13.22
C GLY A 164 1.23 2.42 13.90
N MET A 165 0.78 2.65 15.15
CA MET A 165 -0.07 1.70 15.88
C MET A 165 -1.43 1.47 15.23
N ALA A 166 -2.10 2.50 14.72
CA ALA A 166 -3.33 2.25 13.95
C ALA A 166 -3.01 1.44 12.70
N ILE A 167 -2.10 1.96 11.87
CA ILE A 167 -1.92 1.51 10.50
C ILE A 167 -1.25 0.14 10.44
N MET A 168 -0.48 -0.27 11.47
CA MET A 168 0.05 -1.63 11.55
C MET A 168 -1.04 -2.70 11.52
N GLY A 169 -2.23 -2.44 12.09
CA GLY A 169 -3.37 -3.36 11.97
C GLY A 169 -3.74 -3.62 10.51
N PHE A 170 -3.62 -2.60 9.65
CA PHE A 170 -3.93 -2.72 8.22
C PHE A 170 -2.89 -3.59 7.51
N GLY A 171 -1.60 -3.39 7.79
CA GLY A 171 -0.53 -4.23 7.25
C GLY A 171 -0.52 -5.65 7.80
N GLY A 172 -0.94 -5.84 9.06
CA GLY A 172 -1.01 -7.13 9.73
C GLY A 172 -2.27 -7.93 9.41
N GLY A 173 -3.29 -7.33 8.79
CA GLY A 173 -4.55 -8.01 8.49
C GLY A 173 -4.36 -9.26 7.64
N ALA A 174 -3.48 -9.24 6.63
CA ALA A 174 -3.17 -10.41 5.81
C ALA A 174 -2.50 -11.56 6.57
N MET A 175 -1.66 -11.25 7.56
CA MET A 175 -0.95 -12.25 8.38
C MET A 175 -1.93 -13.16 9.12
N ILE A 176 -3.07 -12.61 9.56
CA ILE A 176 -4.14 -13.38 10.22
C ILE A 176 -5.15 -13.88 9.19
N ALA A 177 -5.53 -13.04 8.23
CA ALA A 177 -6.61 -13.37 7.30
C ALA A 177 -6.24 -14.48 6.31
N ALA A 178 -4.99 -14.57 5.86
CA ALA A 178 -4.58 -15.62 4.92
C ALA A 178 -4.76 -17.04 5.50
N PRO A 179 -4.20 -17.38 6.68
CA PRO A 179 -4.42 -18.71 7.27
C PRO A 179 -5.87 -18.94 7.69
N VAL A 180 -6.57 -17.91 8.19
CA VAL A 180 -8.00 -18.04 8.53
C VAL A 180 -8.86 -18.33 7.30
N LYS A 181 -8.59 -17.69 6.16
CA LYS A 181 -9.28 -17.96 4.90
C LYS A 181 -9.03 -19.39 4.42
N GLY A 182 -7.78 -19.86 4.45
CA GLY A 182 -7.45 -21.24 4.10
C GLY A 182 -8.20 -22.24 4.98
N TRP A 183 -8.12 -22.08 6.30
CA TRP A 183 -8.84 -22.93 7.24
C TRP A 183 -10.37 -22.92 7.05
N LEU A 184 -10.96 -21.76 6.74
CA LEU A 184 -12.39 -21.68 6.43
C LEU A 184 -12.74 -22.31 5.08
N LEU A 185 -11.86 -22.21 4.07
CA LEU A 185 -12.05 -22.90 2.79
C LEU A 185 -12.13 -24.40 3.02
N ASP A 186 -11.16 -24.98 3.75
CA ASP A 186 -11.13 -26.40 4.07
C ASP A 186 -12.40 -26.90 4.79
N ILE A 187 -13.03 -26.04 5.60
CA ILE A 187 -14.29 -26.36 6.30
C ILE A 187 -15.50 -26.38 5.36
N PHE A 188 -15.55 -25.45 4.41
CA PHE A 188 -16.70 -25.26 3.53
C PHE A 188 -16.55 -25.98 2.18
N GLU A 189 -15.36 -26.48 1.86
CA GLU A 189 -15.07 -27.19 0.63
C GLU A 189 -15.82 -28.54 0.57
N ARG A 190 -16.35 -28.85 -0.60
CA ARG A 190 -17.07 -30.10 -0.90
C ARG A 190 -16.60 -30.61 -2.25
N ALA A 191 -16.05 -31.83 -2.26
CA ALA A 191 -15.59 -32.47 -3.48
C ALA A 191 -16.77 -32.62 -4.48
N PRO A 192 -16.53 -32.40 -5.79
CA PRO A 192 -17.52 -32.67 -6.82
C PRO A 192 -17.70 -34.18 -7.01
N GLU A 193 -18.80 -34.58 -7.65
CA GLU A 193 -19.10 -35.96 -7.98
C GLU A 193 -18.03 -36.54 -8.92
N TYR A 194 -17.47 -37.70 -8.56
CA TYR A 194 -16.45 -38.41 -9.32
C TYR A 194 -17.08 -39.53 -10.16
N LEU A 195 -16.84 -39.52 -11.47
CA LEU A 195 -17.40 -40.51 -12.40
C LEU A 195 -16.48 -41.71 -12.64
N GLY A 196 -15.17 -41.56 -12.42
CA GLY A 196 -14.19 -42.62 -12.68
C GLY A 196 -12.90 -42.09 -13.31
N THR A 197 -11.99 -43.02 -13.63
CA THR A 197 -10.72 -42.68 -14.27
C THR A 197 -10.95 -42.16 -15.69
N SER A 198 -10.02 -41.37 -16.23
CA SER A 198 -10.11 -40.84 -17.60
C SER A 198 -10.17 -41.91 -18.69
N GLU A 199 -9.75 -43.15 -18.37
CA GLU A 199 -9.82 -44.30 -19.26
C GLU A 199 -11.19 -45.01 -19.21
N ALA A 200 -11.87 -44.95 -18.06
CA ALA A 200 -13.14 -45.65 -17.82
C ALA A 200 -14.36 -44.83 -18.26
N VAL A 201 -14.24 -43.51 -18.32
CA VAL A 201 -15.35 -42.60 -18.63
C VAL A 201 -15.21 -42.07 -20.05
N GLN A 202 -16.19 -42.37 -20.92
CA GLN A 202 -16.24 -41.79 -22.26
C GLN A 202 -16.61 -40.31 -22.16
N THR A 203 -15.77 -39.45 -22.72
CA THR A 203 -16.00 -38.01 -22.77
C THR A 203 -16.05 -37.51 -24.20
N VAL A 204 -16.89 -36.49 -24.44
CA VAL A 204 -17.10 -35.86 -25.74
C VAL A 204 -16.92 -34.35 -25.57
N VAL A 205 -16.10 -33.75 -26.42
CA VAL A 205 -15.94 -32.30 -26.50
C VAL A 205 -17.01 -31.72 -27.41
N ASP A 206 -17.75 -30.73 -26.93
CA ASP A 206 -18.78 -30.03 -27.70
C ASP A 206 -18.83 -28.56 -27.30
N GLY A 207 -18.76 -27.66 -28.28
CA GLY A 207 -18.69 -26.22 -28.04
C GLY A 207 -17.52 -25.78 -27.15
N GLY A 208 -16.42 -26.54 -27.10
CA GLY A 208 -15.26 -26.28 -26.23
C GLY A 208 -15.44 -26.72 -24.77
N ARG A 209 -16.56 -27.36 -24.45
CA ARG A 209 -16.86 -27.95 -23.14
C ARG A 209 -16.71 -29.45 -23.21
N LEU A 210 -16.41 -30.07 -22.07
CA LEU A 210 -16.25 -31.51 -21.99
C LEU A 210 -17.48 -32.12 -21.32
N PHE A 211 -18.07 -33.14 -21.95
CA PHE A 211 -19.25 -33.83 -21.44
C PHE A 211 -18.98 -35.31 -21.27
N ALA A 212 -19.62 -35.93 -20.28
CA ALA A 212 -19.70 -37.39 -20.14
C ALA A 212 -21.15 -37.85 -20.31
N GLU A 213 -21.34 -38.98 -20.98
CA GLU A 213 -22.63 -39.65 -21.04
C GLU A 213 -22.80 -40.51 -19.79
N THR A 214 -23.80 -40.17 -18.96
CA THR A 214 -24.14 -40.93 -17.76
C THR A 214 -25.52 -41.55 -17.89
N ALA A 215 -25.88 -42.46 -16.98
CA ALA A 215 -27.24 -42.99 -16.92
C ALA A 215 -28.33 -41.91 -16.71
N ALA A 216 -27.95 -40.75 -16.16
CA ALA A 216 -28.83 -39.59 -15.96
C ALA A 216 -28.87 -38.63 -17.17
N GLY A 217 -28.11 -38.93 -18.22
CA GLY A 217 -27.95 -38.10 -19.41
C GLY A 217 -26.58 -37.46 -19.52
N ARG A 218 -26.46 -36.53 -20.46
CA ARG A 218 -25.23 -35.81 -20.77
C ARG A 218 -24.94 -34.74 -19.72
N VAL A 219 -23.82 -34.87 -19.01
CA VAL A 219 -23.40 -33.93 -17.96
C VAL A 219 -22.06 -33.31 -18.31
N GLU A 220 -21.87 -32.03 -17.96
CA GLU A 220 -20.57 -31.38 -18.13
C GLU A 220 -19.58 -31.87 -17.08
N VAL A 221 -18.34 -32.09 -17.50
CA VAL A 221 -17.28 -32.66 -16.67
C VAL A 221 -15.96 -31.91 -16.83
N VAL A 222 -15.09 -32.05 -15.84
CA VAL A 222 -13.68 -31.67 -15.91
C VAL A 222 -12.80 -32.89 -15.66
N ILE A 223 -11.60 -32.90 -16.22
CA ILE A 223 -10.60 -33.94 -15.95
C ILE A 223 -9.54 -33.36 -15.01
N ALA A 224 -9.33 -34.01 -13.88
CA ALA A 224 -8.32 -33.65 -12.91
C ALA A 224 -7.13 -34.62 -12.93
N ASN A 225 -5.93 -34.08 -12.86
CA ASN A 225 -4.72 -34.87 -12.63
C ASN A 225 -4.56 -35.24 -11.14
N ALA A 226 -3.59 -36.10 -10.82
CA ALA A 226 -3.37 -36.57 -9.46
C ALA A 226 -3.06 -35.45 -8.46
N ALA A 227 -2.31 -34.41 -8.87
CA ALA A 227 -1.99 -33.29 -8.00
C ALA A 227 -3.23 -32.44 -7.68
N GLN A 228 -4.06 -32.16 -8.69
CA GLN A 228 -5.31 -31.42 -8.54
C GLN A 228 -6.32 -32.18 -7.67
N ALA A 229 -6.48 -33.48 -7.91
CA ALA A 229 -7.39 -34.31 -7.12
C ALA A 229 -6.92 -34.48 -5.67
N ALA A 230 -5.61 -34.58 -5.45
CA ALA A 230 -5.03 -34.73 -4.11
C ALA A 230 -5.30 -33.53 -3.18
N GLU A 231 -5.45 -32.31 -3.72
CA GLU A 231 -5.83 -31.13 -2.91
C GLU A 231 -7.16 -31.33 -2.17
N LEU A 232 -8.07 -32.13 -2.76
CA LEU A 232 -9.39 -32.46 -2.23
C LEU A 232 -9.47 -33.85 -1.59
N GLY A 233 -8.35 -34.56 -1.48
CA GLY A 233 -8.33 -35.97 -1.08
C GLY A 233 -8.99 -36.93 -2.10
N GLY A 234 -9.12 -36.50 -3.37
CA GLY A 234 -9.70 -37.27 -4.47
C GLY A 234 -8.68 -38.06 -5.31
N ALA A 235 -9.16 -38.67 -6.40
CA ALA A 235 -8.36 -39.45 -7.35
C ALA A 235 -8.32 -38.79 -8.73
N ALA A 236 -7.24 -38.99 -9.51
CA ALA A 236 -7.18 -38.48 -10.88
C ALA A 236 -8.29 -39.09 -11.75
N GLY A 237 -9.00 -38.27 -12.50
CA GLY A 237 -10.09 -38.73 -13.37
C GLY A 237 -11.14 -37.67 -13.68
N VAL A 238 -12.36 -38.12 -13.97
CA VAL A 238 -13.45 -37.30 -14.49
C VAL A 238 -14.42 -36.91 -13.36
N TYR A 239 -14.73 -35.62 -13.27
CA TYR A 239 -15.57 -35.03 -12.23
C TYR A 239 -16.70 -34.19 -12.81
N VAL A 240 -17.88 -34.23 -12.20
CA VAL A 240 -19.07 -33.50 -12.69
C VAL A 240 -19.03 -32.03 -12.25
N VAL A 241 -19.17 -31.12 -13.22
CA VAL A 241 -19.22 -29.68 -12.97
C VAL A 241 -20.50 -29.31 -12.22
N GLY A 242 -20.40 -28.42 -11.22
CA GLY A 242 -21.54 -27.86 -10.49
C GLY A 242 -22.09 -28.71 -9.33
N THR A 243 -21.46 -29.86 -9.02
CA THR A 243 -21.91 -30.77 -7.94
C THR A 243 -21.13 -30.60 -6.61
N GLY A 244 -20.07 -29.81 -6.60
CA GLY A 244 -19.24 -29.51 -5.43
C GLY A 244 -19.29 -28.04 -5.01
N SER A 245 -18.36 -27.64 -4.15
CA SER A 245 -18.17 -26.25 -3.74
C SER A 245 -16.73 -26.03 -3.31
N THR A 246 -16.11 -24.93 -3.75
CA THR A 246 -14.77 -24.56 -3.27
C THR A 246 -14.78 -23.99 -1.85
N GLY A 247 -15.98 -23.71 -1.32
CA GLY A 247 -16.19 -23.10 -0.01
C GLY A 247 -16.11 -21.57 -0.02
N ALA A 248 -15.71 -20.94 -1.14
CA ALA A 248 -15.48 -19.49 -1.21
C ALA A 248 -16.70 -18.65 -0.76
N ALA A 249 -17.91 -19.03 -1.18
CA ALA A 249 -19.14 -18.35 -0.76
C ALA A 249 -19.32 -18.39 0.78
N GLY A 250 -19.09 -19.55 1.41
CA GLY A 250 -19.19 -19.73 2.85
C GLY A 250 -18.16 -18.92 3.62
N VAL A 251 -16.93 -18.85 3.11
CA VAL A 251 -15.84 -18.02 3.66
C VAL A 251 -16.22 -16.54 3.59
N PHE A 252 -16.73 -16.07 2.45
CA PHE A 252 -17.14 -14.67 2.30
C PHE A 252 -18.25 -14.30 3.27
N LEU A 253 -19.27 -15.14 3.43
CA LEU A 253 -20.37 -14.92 4.37
C LEU A 253 -19.85 -14.84 5.82
N THR A 254 -19.03 -15.81 6.21
CA THR A 254 -18.47 -15.92 7.57
C THR A 254 -17.62 -14.70 7.90
N LEU A 255 -16.69 -14.33 7.01
CA LEU A 255 -15.84 -13.15 7.20
C LEU A 255 -16.65 -11.85 7.20
N GLY A 256 -17.67 -11.74 6.36
CA GLY A 256 -18.56 -10.58 6.33
C GLY A 256 -19.24 -10.34 7.68
N ILE A 257 -19.79 -11.39 8.28
CA ILE A 257 -20.43 -11.34 9.61
C ILE A 257 -19.41 -11.02 10.70
N VAL A 258 -18.27 -11.74 10.72
CA VAL A 258 -17.22 -11.55 11.74
C VAL A 258 -16.65 -10.14 11.69
N TYR A 259 -16.28 -9.66 10.49
CA TYR A 259 -15.74 -8.31 10.33
C TYR A 259 -16.78 -7.24 10.69
N PHE A 260 -18.04 -7.41 10.32
CA PHE A 260 -19.12 -6.51 10.74
C PHE A 260 -19.17 -6.41 12.27
N ILE A 261 -19.22 -7.54 12.98
CA ILE A 261 -19.30 -7.57 14.45
C ILE A 261 -18.08 -6.89 15.08
N VAL A 262 -16.87 -7.28 14.67
CA VAL A 262 -15.62 -6.72 15.22
C VAL A 262 -15.53 -5.21 14.98
N MET A 263 -15.82 -4.76 13.75
CA MET A 263 -15.77 -3.35 13.41
C MET A 263 -16.85 -2.55 14.14
N MET A 264 -18.06 -3.10 14.33
CA MET A 264 -19.12 -2.46 15.12
C MET A 264 -18.70 -2.29 16.57
N ILE A 265 -18.21 -3.35 17.22
CA ILE A 265 -17.72 -3.26 18.61
C ILE A 265 -16.63 -2.20 18.73
N ALA A 266 -15.65 -2.20 17.81
CA ALA A 266 -14.54 -1.25 17.81
C ALA A 266 -15.01 0.19 17.54
N ALA A 267 -15.94 0.42 16.61
CA ALA A 267 -16.44 1.76 16.29
C ALA A 267 -17.13 2.42 17.50
N PHE A 268 -17.85 1.64 18.31
CA PHE A 268 -18.51 2.13 19.52
C PHE A 268 -17.54 2.45 20.66
N GLN A 269 -16.32 1.90 20.64
CA GLN A 269 -15.27 2.25 21.59
C GLN A 269 -14.64 3.62 21.30
N TYR A 270 -14.85 4.20 20.11
CA TYR A 270 -14.29 5.51 19.80
C TYR A 270 -14.82 6.60 20.71
N ARG A 271 -13.86 7.41 21.16
CA ARG A 271 -14.05 8.68 21.85
C ARG A 271 -13.13 9.72 21.23
N VAL A 272 -13.61 10.96 21.15
CA VAL A 272 -12.81 12.10 20.70
C VAL A 272 -12.34 12.91 21.91
N PRO A 273 -11.13 13.48 21.89
CA PRO A 273 -10.70 14.37 22.95
C PRO A 273 -11.57 15.65 22.96
N ALA A 274 -11.67 16.30 24.12
CA ALA A 274 -12.29 17.63 24.20
C ALA A 274 -11.48 18.65 23.37
N PRO A 275 -12.09 19.72 22.84
CA PRO A 275 -11.43 20.67 21.92
C PRO A 275 -10.07 21.20 22.39
N ASP A 276 -9.92 21.45 23.70
CA ASP A 276 -8.70 22.00 24.30
C ASP A 276 -7.87 20.96 25.07
N TRP A 277 -8.19 19.67 24.92
CA TRP A 277 -7.48 18.61 25.62
C TRP A 277 -6.03 18.51 25.13
N LYS A 278 -5.11 18.40 26.10
CA LYS A 278 -3.69 18.16 25.87
C LYS A 278 -3.23 17.02 26.78
N PRO A 279 -2.24 16.21 26.35
CA PRO A 279 -1.64 15.23 27.23
C PRO A 279 -1.02 15.91 28.46
N GLU A 280 -1.06 15.24 29.61
CA GLU A 280 -0.48 15.75 30.85
C GLU A 280 1.02 16.03 30.67
N GLY A 281 1.48 17.19 31.15
CA GLY A 281 2.87 17.62 31.01
C GLY A 281 3.32 17.95 29.59
N TRP A 282 2.45 17.87 28.58
CA TRP A 282 2.80 18.17 27.20
C TRP A 282 2.78 19.68 26.95
N GLN A 283 3.92 20.20 26.51
CA GLN A 283 4.00 21.53 25.91
C GLN A 283 4.20 21.40 24.40
N PRO A 284 3.58 22.29 23.60
CA PRO A 284 3.82 22.31 22.17
C PRO A 284 5.32 22.49 21.92
N LYS A 285 5.90 21.62 21.09
CA LYS A 285 7.29 21.79 20.65
C LYS A 285 7.41 23.21 20.08
N PRO A 286 8.44 24.00 20.46
CA PRO A 286 8.69 25.30 19.85
C PRO A 286 8.68 25.13 18.33
N ALA A 287 8.11 26.09 17.60
CA ALA A 287 8.16 26.10 16.14
C ALA A 287 9.62 26.00 15.70
N ALA A 288 10.08 24.78 15.45
CA ALA A 288 11.45 24.55 15.03
C ALA A 288 11.63 25.26 13.69
N LYS A 289 12.82 25.78 13.42
CA LYS A 289 13.23 26.14 12.05
C LYS A 289 13.20 24.85 11.21
N GLY A 290 12.02 24.48 10.68
CA GLY A 290 11.77 23.16 10.10
C GLY A 290 10.39 23.04 9.47
N MET A 291 10.03 21.83 9.03
CA MET A 291 8.81 21.56 8.25
C MET A 291 7.50 21.50 9.06
N VAL A 292 7.37 22.27 10.14
CA VAL A 292 6.19 22.22 11.02
C VAL A 292 5.39 23.50 10.85
N SER A 293 4.11 23.38 10.47
CA SER A 293 3.17 24.50 10.34
C SER A 293 2.57 24.88 11.69
N ASP A 294 2.53 26.19 11.97
CA ASP A 294 1.84 26.78 13.12
C ASP A 294 0.33 26.98 12.88
N ASN A 295 -0.11 26.93 11.61
CA ASN A 295 -1.50 27.18 11.22
C ASN A 295 -2.20 25.90 10.72
N HIS A 296 -3.50 25.82 11.00
CA HIS A 296 -4.37 24.77 10.44
C HIS A 296 -4.85 25.18 9.04
N VAL A 297 -4.42 24.43 8.03
CA VAL A 297 -4.81 24.66 6.63
C VAL A 297 -6.10 23.90 6.34
N HIS A 298 -7.09 24.60 5.79
CA HIS A 298 -8.34 23.98 5.36
C HIS A 298 -8.11 23.00 4.19
N ILE A 299 -8.92 21.94 4.11
CA ILE A 299 -8.74 20.83 3.15
C ILE A 299 -8.66 21.34 1.70
N ASP A 300 -9.53 22.26 1.30
CA ASP A 300 -9.56 22.83 -0.06
C ASP A 300 -8.38 23.73 -0.38
N GLN A 301 -7.77 24.33 0.65
CA GLN A 301 -6.57 25.14 0.47
C GLN A 301 -5.33 24.26 0.34
N ALA A 302 -5.25 23.15 1.08
CA ALA A 302 -4.13 22.21 1.02
C ALA A 302 -3.92 21.67 -0.41
N LEU A 303 -4.99 21.32 -1.13
CA LEU A 303 -4.92 20.84 -2.51
C LEU A 303 -4.31 21.83 -3.52
N LYS A 304 -4.38 23.14 -3.22
CA LYS A 304 -3.83 24.19 -4.09
C LYS A 304 -2.34 24.39 -3.90
N THR A 305 -1.74 23.70 -2.92
CA THR A 305 -0.33 23.83 -2.59
C THR A 305 0.52 22.80 -3.34
N PRO A 306 1.73 23.15 -3.79
CA PRO A 306 2.64 22.18 -4.39
C PRO A 306 3.04 21.07 -3.39
N GLN A 307 3.08 21.40 -2.09
CA GLN A 307 3.42 20.44 -1.01
C GLN A 307 2.49 19.24 -0.98
N PHE A 308 1.18 19.46 -1.20
CA PHE A 308 0.22 18.35 -1.26
C PHE A 308 0.54 17.40 -2.41
N TRP A 309 0.81 17.94 -3.60
CA TRP A 309 1.12 17.14 -4.79
C TRP A 309 2.49 16.48 -4.73
N GLN A 310 3.47 17.09 -4.07
CA GLN A 310 4.76 16.45 -3.76
C GLN A 310 4.56 15.23 -2.85
N LEU A 311 3.78 15.36 -1.76
CA LEU A 311 3.42 14.23 -0.89
C LEU A 311 2.60 13.17 -1.64
N TRP A 312 1.74 13.60 -2.56
CA TRP A 312 0.94 12.70 -3.40
C TRP A 312 1.82 11.87 -4.31
N VAL A 313 2.76 12.49 -5.03
CA VAL A 313 3.72 11.80 -5.92
C VAL A 313 4.61 10.84 -5.12
N MET A 314 5.12 11.30 -3.98
CA MET A 314 5.91 10.48 -3.07
C MET A 314 5.16 9.22 -2.64
N LEU A 315 3.90 9.38 -2.19
CA LEU A 315 3.09 8.24 -1.76
C LEU A 315 2.76 7.34 -2.95
N CYS A 316 2.32 7.91 -4.07
CA CYS A 316 1.95 7.17 -5.28
C CYS A 316 3.08 6.24 -5.72
N PHE A 317 4.28 6.77 -5.94
CA PHE A 317 5.40 5.98 -6.45
C PHE A 317 6.01 5.03 -5.43
N ASN A 318 6.04 5.41 -4.14
CA ASN A 318 6.38 4.46 -3.09
C ASN A 318 5.43 3.25 -3.10
N VAL A 319 4.13 3.50 -3.29
CA VAL A 319 3.12 2.46 -3.24
C VAL A 319 3.11 1.61 -4.50
N THR A 320 3.25 2.22 -5.68
CA THR A 320 3.33 1.53 -6.98
C THR A 320 4.47 0.50 -6.96
N ALA A 321 5.63 0.89 -6.43
CA ALA A 321 6.80 0.02 -6.32
C ALA A 321 6.53 -1.24 -5.48
N GLY A 322 5.82 -1.11 -4.36
CA GLY A 322 5.55 -2.24 -3.46
C GLY A 322 4.35 -3.10 -3.87
N ILE A 323 3.24 -2.48 -4.28
CA ILE A 323 1.96 -3.19 -4.47
C ILE A 323 1.98 -4.17 -5.65
N GLY A 324 2.73 -3.86 -6.71
CA GLY A 324 2.92 -4.78 -7.83
C GLY A 324 3.62 -6.07 -7.38
N VAL A 325 4.69 -5.94 -6.59
CA VAL A 325 5.47 -7.08 -6.09
C VAL A 325 4.66 -7.96 -5.13
N ILE A 326 3.82 -7.37 -4.26
CA ILE A 326 2.93 -8.14 -3.36
C ILE A 326 2.00 -9.06 -4.17
N GLY A 327 1.46 -8.56 -5.29
CA GLY A 327 0.52 -9.29 -6.12
C GLY A 327 1.10 -10.57 -6.74
N VAL A 328 2.42 -10.64 -6.94
CA VAL A 328 3.10 -11.77 -7.57
C VAL A 328 4.20 -12.37 -6.69
N ALA A 329 4.26 -12.05 -5.39
CA ALA A 329 5.39 -12.39 -4.52
C ALA A 329 5.71 -13.89 -4.47
N LYS A 330 4.67 -14.74 -4.33
CA LYS A 330 4.84 -16.21 -4.35
C LYS A 330 5.40 -16.68 -5.69
N THR A 331 4.78 -16.23 -6.78
CA THR A 331 5.19 -16.56 -8.16
C THR A 331 6.61 -16.11 -8.43
N MET A 332 6.99 -14.89 -8.05
CA MET A 332 8.33 -14.34 -8.21
C MET A 332 9.37 -15.18 -7.45
N MET A 333 9.08 -15.60 -6.21
CA MET A 333 9.97 -16.49 -5.45
C MET A 333 10.17 -17.84 -6.16
N THR A 334 9.08 -18.44 -6.64
CA THR A 334 9.12 -19.74 -7.34
C THR A 334 9.79 -19.64 -8.72
N GLU A 335 9.54 -18.58 -9.49
CA GLU A 335 10.14 -18.40 -10.81
C GLU A 335 11.64 -18.08 -10.73
N ILE A 336 12.08 -17.31 -9.73
CA ILE A 336 13.49 -16.95 -9.61
C ILE A 336 14.32 -18.09 -9.04
N PHE A 337 13.79 -18.84 -8.08
CA PHE A 337 14.59 -19.79 -7.29
C PHE A 337 14.08 -21.23 -7.32
N GLY A 338 12.85 -21.49 -7.78
CA GLY A 338 12.22 -22.81 -7.68
C GLY A 338 12.83 -23.85 -8.62
N SER A 339 13.10 -23.50 -9.88
CA SER A 339 13.78 -24.41 -10.82
C SER A 339 15.24 -24.63 -10.44
N VAL A 340 15.89 -23.59 -9.91
CA VAL A 340 17.33 -23.57 -9.62
C VAL A 340 17.65 -24.23 -8.27
N MET A 341 16.75 -24.13 -7.28
CA MET A 341 16.90 -24.67 -5.92
C MET A 341 15.63 -25.41 -5.44
N PRO A 342 15.20 -26.47 -6.14
CA PRO A 342 13.92 -27.14 -5.88
C PRO A 342 13.81 -27.79 -4.50
N LEU A 343 14.94 -28.21 -3.92
CA LEU A 343 14.99 -28.80 -2.57
C LEU A 343 14.78 -27.77 -1.45
N VAL A 344 15.00 -26.49 -1.74
CA VAL A 344 14.92 -25.39 -0.75
C VAL A 344 13.65 -24.57 -0.97
N VAL A 345 13.41 -24.12 -2.20
CA VAL A 345 12.31 -23.24 -2.55
C VAL A 345 11.08 -24.05 -2.95
N THR A 346 10.48 -24.67 -1.93
CA THR A 346 9.23 -25.42 -2.05
C THR A 346 8.02 -24.48 -2.09
N ALA A 347 6.84 -25.01 -2.44
CA ALA A 347 5.59 -24.26 -2.37
C ALA A 347 5.28 -23.74 -0.95
N ALA A 348 5.66 -24.51 0.08
CA ALA A 348 5.55 -24.11 1.48
C ALA A 348 6.50 -22.93 1.79
N PHE A 349 7.76 -23.01 1.33
CA PHE A 349 8.72 -21.92 1.49
C PHE A 349 8.22 -20.61 0.85
N ALA A 350 7.73 -20.67 -0.39
CA ALA A 350 7.21 -19.50 -1.09
C ALA A 350 5.97 -18.91 -0.39
N SER A 351 5.17 -19.74 0.29
CA SER A 351 4.03 -19.28 1.10
C SER A 351 4.50 -18.57 2.39
N THR A 352 5.52 -19.12 3.06
CA THR A 352 6.18 -18.47 4.21
C THR A 352 6.82 -17.13 3.82
N TYR A 353 7.38 -17.01 2.61
CA TYR A 353 7.88 -15.74 2.09
C TYR A 353 6.79 -14.66 2.03
N VAL A 354 5.60 -14.98 1.51
CA VAL A 354 4.46 -14.05 1.50
C VAL A 354 4.00 -13.67 2.92
N LEU A 355 4.02 -14.63 3.85
CA LEU A 355 3.73 -14.35 5.26
C LEU A 355 4.74 -13.36 5.85
N MET A 356 6.04 -13.55 5.59
CA MET A 356 7.09 -12.65 6.10
C MET A 356 7.01 -11.25 5.51
N ILE A 357 6.61 -11.10 4.23
CA ILE A 357 6.28 -9.78 3.66
C ILE A 357 5.25 -9.06 4.55
N SER A 358 4.19 -9.77 4.95
CA SER A 358 3.12 -9.19 5.79
C SER A 358 3.63 -8.82 7.19
N VAL A 359 4.48 -9.65 7.79
CA VAL A 359 5.12 -9.37 9.10
C VAL A 359 5.99 -8.11 9.02
N PHE A 360 6.91 -8.05 8.05
CA PHE A 360 7.79 -6.88 7.90
C PHE A 360 7.00 -5.63 7.53
N ASN A 361 5.92 -5.76 6.75
CA ASN A 361 5.02 -4.65 6.48
C ASN A 361 4.35 -4.11 7.75
N MET A 362 3.83 -5.00 8.59
CA MET A 362 3.20 -4.66 9.87
C MET A 362 4.20 -4.01 10.84
N VAL A 363 5.35 -4.64 11.05
CA VAL A 363 6.40 -4.15 11.97
C VAL A 363 6.97 -2.83 11.45
N GLY A 364 7.23 -2.74 10.15
CA GLY A 364 7.74 -1.54 9.49
C GLY A 364 6.82 -0.32 9.67
N ARG A 365 5.49 -0.51 9.65
CA ARG A 365 4.52 0.57 9.94
C ARG A 365 4.75 1.18 11.32
N PHE A 366 4.89 0.35 12.35
CA PHE A 366 5.15 0.84 13.70
C PHE A 366 6.57 1.41 13.84
N PHE A 367 7.58 0.67 13.39
CA PHE A 367 8.98 1.00 13.54
C PHE A 367 9.35 2.32 12.86
N TRP A 368 9.03 2.47 11.57
CA TRP A 368 9.44 3.65 10.81
C TRP A 368 8.65 4.90 11.18
N ALA A 369 7.34 4.76 11.43
CA ALA A 369 6.52 5.89 11.86
C ALA A 369 6.94 6.37 13.26
N SER A 370 7.24 5.47 14.20
CA SER A 370 7.79 5.84 15.50
C SER A 370 9.17 6.49 15.37
N THR A 371 10.08 5.90 14.59
CA THR A 371 11.42 6.47 14.34
C THR A 371 11.34 7.87 13.74
N SER A 372 10.36 8.12 12.87
CA SER A 372 10.17 9.44 12.25
C SER A 372 9.80 10.55 13.24
N ASP A 373 9.32 10.23 14.46
CA ASP A 373 9.09 11.22 15.52
C ASP A 373 10.42 11.81 16.06
N TYR A 374 11.53 11.09 15.87
CA TYR A 374 12.87 11.44 16.34
C TYR A 374 13.75 12.01 15.23
N ILE A 375 13.79 11.35 14.07
CA ILE A 375 14.67 11.76 12.94
C ILE A 375 14.00 12.74 11.97
N GLY A 376 12.67 12.93 12.08
CA GLY A 376 11.87 13.80 11.22
C GLY A 376 11.38 13.14 9.93
N ARG A 377 10.20 13.56 9.46
CA ARG A 377 9.46 12.90 8.36
C ARG A 377 10.19 12.93 7.02
N LYS A 378 10.76 14.09 6.66
CA LYS A 378 11.54 14.23 5.42
C LYS A 378 12.71 13.26 5.39
N ALA A 379 13.47 13.16 6.48
CA ALA A 379 14.63 12.28 6.58
C ALA A 379 14.22 10.80 6.52
N THR A 380 13.11 10.43 7.16
CA THR A 380 12.54 9.07 7.04
C THR A 380 12.22 8.72 5.59
N TYR A 381 11.54 9.61 4.86
CA TYR A 381 11.26 9.39 3.43
C TYR A 381 12.52 9.42 2.56
N MET A 382 13.54 10.21 2.91
CA MET A 382 14.85 10.14 2.22
C MET A 382 15.49 8.77 2.37
N CYS A 383 15.43 8.19 3.57
CA CYS A 383 15.88 6.82 3.80
C CYS A 383 15.11 5.85 2.92
N PHE A 384 13.77 5.92 2.88
CA PHE A 384 12.95 5.05 2.05
C PHE A 384 13.33 5.09 0.58
N PHE A 385 13.55 6.28 0.02
CA PHE A 385 13.82 6.41 -1.40
C PHE A 385 15.26 6.08 -1.77
N VAL A 386 16.25 6.50 -0.97
CA VAL A 386 17.67 6.17 -1.25
C VAL A 386 17.92 4.68 -1.03
N LEU A 387 17.57 4.16 0.14
CA LEU A 387 17.76 2.74 0.45
C LEU A 387 16.86 1.86 -0.42
N GLY A 388 15.60 2.25 -0.62
CA GLY A 388 14.68 1.53 -1.50
C GLY A 388 15.20 1.42 -2.93
N THR A 389 15.72 2.51 -3.51
CA THR A 389 16.32 2.47 -4.85
C THR A 389 17.46 1.46 -4.91
N LEU A 390 18.39 1.51 -3.95
CA LEU A 390 19.52 0.57 -3.90
C LEU A 390 19.05 -0.90 -3.75
N LEU A 391 18.03 -1.14 -2.93
CA LEU A 391 17.49 -2.49 -2.73
C LEU A 391 16.73 -3.00 -3.94
N TYR A 392 15.94 -2.17 -4.64
CA TYR A 392 15.31 -2.58 -5.90
C TYR A 392 16.35 -2.88 -6.98
N LEU A 393 17.45 -2.12 -7.03
CA LEU A 393 18.57 -2.39 -7.95
C LEU A 393 19.36 -3.65 -7.60
N SER A 394 19.35 -4.11 -6.34
CA SER A 394 20.02 -5.35 -5.94
C SER A 394 19.22 -6.62 -6.28
N ILE A 395 17.89 -6.52 -6.45
CA ILE A 395 17.06 -7.67 -6.81
C ILE A 395 17.50 -8.32 -8.14
N PRO A 396 17.68 -7.58 -9.25
CA PRO A 396 18.18 -8.15 -10.49
C PRO A 396 19.54 -8.84 -10.35
N TYR A 397 20.43 -8.30 -9.51
CA TYR A 397 21.73 -8.90 -9.26
C TYR A 397 21.58 -10.29 -8.62
N PHE A 398 20.78 -10.42 -7.56
CA PHE A 398 20.56 -11.72 -6.91
C PHE A 398 19.88 -12.73 -7.85
N ALA A 399 18.91 -12.26 -8.63
CA ALA A 399 18.14 -13.09 -9.55
C ALA A 399 18.99 -13.61 -10.71
N SER A 400 19.86 -12.78 -11.30
CA SER A 400 20.78 -13.22 -12.35
C SER A 400 21.96 -14.05 -11.81
N ALA A 401 22.45 -13.75 -10.61
CA ALA A 401 23.57 -14.48 -10.03
C ALA A 401 23.19 -15.92 -9.65
N VAL A 402 21.98 -16.15 -9.13
CA VAL A 402 21.54 -17.50 -8.79
C VAL A 402 21.37 -18.39 -10.02
N ALA A 403 20.99 -17.82 -11.17
CA ALA A 403 20.83 -18.55 -12.43
C ALA A 403 22.14 -19.17 -12.93
N THR A 404 23.28 -18.57 -12.60
CA THR A 404 24.62 -19.03 -13.02
C THR A 404 25.35 -19.78 -11.92
N ASN A 405 25.12 -19.42 -10.65
CA ASN A 405 25.71 -20.05 -9.49
C ASN A 405 24.65 -20.26 -8.40
N PRO A 406 24.00 -21.44 -8.36
CA PRO A 406 22.97 -21.79 -7.39
C PRO A 406 23.51 -21.80 -5.95
N SER A 407 23.43 -20.65 -5.27
CA SER A 407 23.94 -20.49 -3.91
C SER A 407 22.91 -19.82 -3.00
N LEU A 408 22.85 -20.32 -1.75
CA LEU A 408 21.98 -19.79 -0.70
C LEU A 408 22.24 -18.31 -0.40
N ILE A 409 23.45 -17.80 -0.68
CA ILE A 409 23.77 -16.38 -0.42
C ILE A 409 22.90 -15.44 -1.25
N TYR A 410 22.57 -15.81 -2.50
CA TYR A 410 21.73 -15.01 -3.38
C TYR A 410 20.26 -15.06 -2.96
N LEU A 411 19.79 -16.25 -2.54
CA LEU A 411 18.45 -16.40 -1.96
C LEU A 411 18.30 -15.54 -0.68
N VAL A 412 19.25 -15.63 0.25
CA VAL A 412 19.24 -14.86 1.50
C VAL A 412 19.34 -13.37 1.22
N GLY A 413 20.19 -12.95 0.28
CA GLY A 413 20.33 -11.56 -0.14
C GLY A 413 19.03 -10.99 -0.71
N PHE A 414 18.39 -11.72 -1.63
CA PHE A 414 17.08 -11.38 -2.18
C PHE A 414 16.00 -11.29 -1.10
N TYR A 415 15.96 -12.29 -0.21
CA TYR A 415 14.97 -12.35 0.87
C TYR A 415 15.14 -11.15 1.81
N ALA A 416 16.36 -10.87 2.27
CA ALA A 416 16.66 -9.73 3.13
C ALA A 416 16.31 -8.39 2.46
N ALA A 417 16.69 -8.21 1.19
CA ALA A 417 16.39 -6.99 0.44
C ALA A 417 14.88 -6.74 0.34
N THR A 418 14.11 -7.77 -0.03
CA THR A 418 12.65 -7.66 -0.13
C THR A 418 11.97 -7.42 1.22
N MET A 419 12.43 -8.05 2.31
CA MET A 419 11.90 -7.78 3.66
C MET A 419 12.11 -6.33 4.09
N ILE A 420 13.29 -5.76 3.81
CA ILE A 420 13.58 -4.35 4.14
C ILE A 420 12.70 -3.44 3.27
N ILE A 421 12.58 -3.71 1.96
CA ILE A 421 11.67 -2.98 1.06
C ILE A 421 10.25 -2.95 1.63
N PHE A 422 9.70 -4.10 2.02
CA PHE A 422 8.32 -4.17 2.51
C PHE A 422 8.11 -3.55 3.88
N SER A 423 9.14 -3.51 4.71
CA SER A 423 9.13 -2.70 5.93
C SER A 423 8.99 -1.21 5.62
N MET A 424 9.70 -0.70 4.61
CA MET A 424 9.66 0.71 4.21
C MET A 424 8.37 1.05 3.46
N TYR A 425 7.85 0.13 2.64
CA TYR A 425 6.54 0.26 2.00
C TYR A 425 5.44 0.50 3.07
N GLY A 426 5.42 -0.31 4.12
CA GLY A 426 4.53 -0.12 5.27
C GLY A 426 4.83 1.18 6.04
N GLY A 427 6.12 1.44 6.31
CA GLY A 427 6.59 2.64 6.97
C GLY A 427 6.13 3.93 6.29
N GLY A 428 6.12 3.97 4.96
CA GLY A 428 5.59 5.07 4.16
C GLY A 428 4.12 5.35 4.47
N PHE A 429 3.25 4.34 4.42
CA PHE A 429 1.84 4.52 4.77
C PHE A 429 1.63 5.02 6.20
N ALA A 430 2.41 4.51 7.15
CA ALA A 430 2.25 4.87 8.55
C ALA A 430 2.81 6.25 8.88
N THR A 431 3.81 6.73 8.13
CA THR A 431 4.46 8.02 8.36
C THR A 431 3.73 9.18 7.69
N ILE A 432 3.04 8.93 6.57
CA ILE A 432 2.38 9.99 5.79
C ILE A 432 1.38 10.87 6.57
N PRO A 433 0.54 10.35 7.49
CA PRO A 433 -0.44 11.18 8.16
C PRO A 433 0.23 12.14 9.16
N ALA A 434 1.32 11.70 9.78
CA ALA A 434 2.14 12.56 10.62
C ALA A 434 2.85 13.65 9.78
N TYR A 435 3.33 13.30 8.58
CA TYR A 435 3.89 14.29 7.65
C TYR A 435 2.85 15.34 7.22
N LEU A 436 1.63 14.92 6.89
CA LEU A 436 0.54 15.83 6.60
C LEU A 436 0.20 16.72 7.80
N ALA A 437 0.17 16.16 9.02
CA ALA A 437 -0.08 16.94 10.23
C ALA A 437 1.00 17.99 10.49
N ASP A 438 2.26 17.65 10.19
CA ASP A 438 3.39 18.57 10.33
C ASP A 438 3.30 19.68 9.26
N MET A 439 2.89 19.37 8.02
CA MET A 439 2.83 20.35 6.92
C MET A 439 1.58 21.25 6.92
N PHE A 440 0.42 20.72 7.32
CA PHE A 440 -0.87 21.39 7.19
C PHE A 440 -1.62 21.60 8.52
N GLY A 441 -1.04 21.13 9.62
CA GLY A 441 -1.65 21.15 10.94
C GLY A 441 -2.60 19.96 11.18
N THR A 442 -3.02 19.79 12.43
CA THR A 442 -3.73 18.59 12.90
C THR A 442 -5.25 18.64 12.74
N MET A 443 -5.86 19.83 12.67
CA MET A 443 -7.33 19.98 12.70
C MET A 443 -8.01 19.30 11.51
N HIS A 444 -7.47 19.47 10.30
CA HIS A 444 -8.06 18.95 9.06
C HIS A 444 -7.26 17.78 8.46
N VAL A 445 -6.33 17.20 9.22
CA VAL A 445 -5.41 16.18 8.69
C VAL A 445 -6.14 14.94 8.19
N GLY A 446 -7.22 14.51 8.86
CA GLY A 446 -8.03 13.38 8.39
C GLY A 446 -8.62 13.62 7.01
N GLY A 447 -9.15 14.83 6.79
CA GLY A 447 -9.67 15.28 5.50
C GLY A 447 -8.62 15.35 4.39
N ILE A 448 -7.47 15.96 4.68
CA ILE A 448 -6.37 16.09 3.72
C ILE A 448 -5.78 14.72 3.41
N HIS A 449 -5.61 13.88 4.42
CA HIS A 449 -5.12 12.51 4.27
C HIS A 449 -6.06 11.69 3.40
N GLY A 450 -7.37 11.75 3.62
CA GLY A 450 -8.36 11.09 2.77
C GLY A 450 -8.18 11.43 1.29
N ARG A 451 -7.97 12.71 0.96
CA ARG A 451 -7.70 13.14 -0.43
C ARG A 451 -6.36 12.63 -0.96
N LEU A 452 -5.34 12.59 -0.11
CA LEU A 452 -4.02 12.06 -0.48
C LEU A 452 -4.09 10.57 -0.85
N LEU A 453 -5.00 9.79 -0.27
CA LEU A 453 -5.15 8.36 -0.57
C LEU A 453 -5.63 8.06 -1.99
N THR A 454 -6.05 9.05 -2.77
CA THR A 454 -6.19 8.88 -4.23
C THR A 454 -4.87 8.46 -4.90
N ALA A 455 -3.73 8.81 -4.31
CA ALA A 455 -2.42 8.29 -4.74
C ALA A 455 -2.33 6.76 -4.64
N TRP A 456 -2.95 6.18 -3.60
CA TRP A 456 -3.01 4.73 -3.44
C TRP A 456 -3.93 4.09 -4.48
N SER A 457 -5.07 4.72 -4.80
CA SER A 457 -5.92 4.26 -5.91
C SER A 457 -5.17 4.22 -7.23
N THR A 458 -4.44 5.29 -7.57
CA THR A 458 -3.60 5.32 -8.77
C THR A 458 -2.53 4.23 -8.73
N ALA A 459 -1.83 4.08 -7.60
CA ALA A 459 -0.81 3.05 -7.44
C ALA A 459 -1.35 1.61 -7.52
N GLY A 460 -2.58 1.37 -7.04
CA GLY A 460 -3.27 0.07 -7.12
C GLY A 460 -3.64 -0.34 -8.54
N VAL A 461 -3.59 0.59 -9.49
CA VAL A 461 -3.72 0.33 -10.92
C VAL A 461 -2.33 0.25 -11.57
N LEU A 462 -1.47 1.26 -11.35
CA LEU A 462 -0.15 1.32 -11.98
C LEU A 462 0.76 0.16 -11.59
N GLY A 463 0.76 -0.26 -10.32
CA GLY A 463 1.65 -1.29 -9.81
C GLY A 463 1.41 -2.66 -10.47
N PRO A 464 0.19 -3.23 -10.38
CA PRO A 464 -0.15 -4.47 -11.06
C PRO A 464 0.08 -4.41 -12.57
N LEU A 465 -0.37 -3.34 -13.24
CA LEU A 465 -0.18 -3.18 -14.68
C LEU A 465 1.31 -3.18 -15.07
N ALA A 466 2.14 -2.41 -14.36
CA ALA A 466 3.57 -2.33 -14.66
C ALA A 466 4.25 -3.70 -14.50
N ILE A 467 4.01 -4.41 -13.39
CA ILE A 467 4.67 -5.71 -13.19
C ILE A 467 4.19 -6.77 -14.18
N THR A 468 2.88 -6.83 -14.48
CA THR A 468 2.36 -7.84 -15.40
C THR A 468 2.80 -7.58 -16.84
N SER A 469 2.73 -6.33 -17.29
CA SER A 469 3.10 -5.98 -18.67
C SER A 469 4.60 -6.10 -18.89
N LEU A 470 5.44 -5.59 -17.98
CA LEU A 470 6.90 -5.67 -18.12
C LEU A 470 7.39 -7.11 -18.03
N ARG A 471 6.84 -7.91 -17.10
CA ARG A 471 7.15 -9.35 -17.03
C ARG A 471 6.73 -10.06 -18.32
N GLN A 472 5.54 -9.78 -18.85
CA GLN A 472 5.06 -10.43 -20.08
C GLN A 472 5.94 -10.09 -21.28
N MET A 473 6.40 -8.84 -21.38
CA MET A 473 7.40 -8.44 -22.38
C MET A 473 8.70 -9.23 -22.21
N SER A 474 9.21 -9.33 -20.99
CA SER A 474 10.41 -10.14 -20.71
C SER A 474 10.23 -11.63 -21.03
N VAL A 475 9.07 -12.21 -20.77
CA VAL A 475 8.75 -13.60 -21.16
C VAL A 475 8.77 -13.76 -22.68
N THR A 476 8.15 -12.84 -23.40
CA THR A 476 8.07 -12.88 -24.86
C THR A 476 9.46 -12.80 -25.48
N SER A 477 10.28 -11.82 -25.04
CA SER A 477 11.66 -11.69 -25.48
C SER A 477 12.53 -12.89 -25.12
N ALA A 478 12.33 -13.50 -23.95
CA ALA A 478 13.05 -14.70 -23.54
C ALA A 478 12.69 -15.91 -24.42
N ILE A 479 11.42 -16.07 -24.79
CA ILE A 479 10.97 -17.12 -25.70
C ILE A 479 11.56 -16.92 -27.11
N GLU A 480 11.51 -15.70 -27.64
CA GLU A 480 12.09 -15.37 -28.94
C GLU A 480 13.60 -15.63 -28.98
N ASP A 481 14.34 -15.20 -27.95
CA ASP A 481 15.78 -15.44 -27.83
C ASP A 481 16.13 -16.93 -27.69
N LEU A 482 15.38 -17.69 -26.88
CA LEU A 482 15.56 -19.14 -26.76
C LEU A 482 15.23 -19.87 -28.05
N ALA A 483 14.09 -19.56 -28.68
CA ALA A 483 13.68 -20.17 -29.94
C ALA A 483 14.70 -19.90 -31.06
N GLY A 484 15.33 -18.72 -31.07
CA GLY A 484 16.42 -18.41 -31.99
C GLY A 484 17.72 -19.19 -31.75
N LYS A 485 17.89 -19.81 -30.59
CA LYS A 485 19.05 -20.65 -30.24
C LYS A 485 18.81 -22.14 -30.45
N VAL A 486 17.54 -22.56 -30.54
CA VAL A 486 17.16 -23.95 -30.76
C VAL A 486 17.31 -24.30 -32.24
N ASP A 487 17.80 -25.51 -32.52
CA ASP A 487 17.84 -26.04 -33.88
C ASP A 487 16.43 -26.15 -34.49
N PRO A 488 16.17 -25.58 -35.68
CA PRO A 488 14.83 -25.56 -36.28
C PRO A 488 14.20 -26.95 -36.50
N ALA A 489 15.01 -27.98 -36.78
CA ALA A 489 14.50 -29.33 -36.98
C ALA A 489 14.06 -29.95 -35.65
N THR A 490 14.87 -29.76 -34.60
CA THR A 490 14.56 -30.20 -33.23
C THR A 490 13.32 -29.50 -32.68
N PHE A 491 13.17 -28.20 -32.95
CA PHE A 491 11.97 -27.46 -32.61
C PHE A 491 10.73 -28.05 -33.29
N ALA A 492 10.80 -28.27 -34.62
CA ALA A 492 9.69 -28.80 -35.39
C ALA A 492 9.29 -30.21 -34.95
N GLU A 493 10.27 -31.05 -34.62
CA GLU A 493 10.04 -32.39 -34.06
C GLU A 493 9.37 -32.33 -32.68
N THR A 494 9.82 -31.43 -31.81
CA THR A 494 9.34 -31.32 -30.42
C THR A 494 7.94 -30.73 -30.32
N PHE A 495 7.62 -29.75 -31.16
CA PHE A 495 6.37 -29.00 -31.09
C PHE A 495 5.38 -29.29 -32.23
N GLY A 496 5.77 -30.12 -33.20
CA GLY A 496 4.93 -30.53 -34.33
C GLY A 496 4.64 -29.41 -35.34
N ALA A 497 5.37 -28.29 -35.28
CA ALA A 497 5.18 -27.12 -36.12
C ALA A 497 6.49 -26.32 -36.28
N PRO A 498 6.69 -25.64 -37.44
CA PRO A 498 7.90 -24.87 -37.68
C PRO A 498 7.99 -23.61 -36.82
N LEU A 499 9.22 -23.09 -36.63
CA LEU A 499 9.49 -21.85 -35.90
C LEU A 499 8.70 -20.63 -36.42
N THR A 500 8.27 -20.62 -37.68
CA THR A 500 7.42 -19.55 -38.24
C THR A 500 6.05 -19.46 -37.58
N GLN A 501 5.60 -20.52 -36.88
CA GLN A 501 4.37 -20.54 -36.10
C GLN A 501 4.61 -20.31 -34.61
N LEU A 502 5.81 -19.86 -34.20
CA LEU A 502 6.17 -19.65 -32.79
C LEU A 502 5.11 -18.82 -32.04
N GLU A 503 4.65 -17.71 -32.61
CA GLU A 503 3.64 -16.85 -31.97
C GLU A 503 2.34 -17.60 -31.69
N GLN A 504 1.88 -18.44 -32.64
CA GLN A 504 0.67 -19.25 -32.49
C GLN A 504 0.87 -20.34 -31.43
N LEU A 505 2.06 -20.97 -31.39
CA LEU A 505 2.40 -22.00 -30.41
C LEU A 505 2.55 -21.44 -28.99
N VAL A 506 3.06 -20.20 -28.86
CA VAL A 506 3.14 -19.47 -27.59
C VAL A 506 1.74 -19.06 -27.13
N ALA A 507 0.90 -18.56 -28.04
CA ALA A 507 -0.49 -18.23 -27.75
C ALA A 507 -1.29 -19.47 -27.31
N ALA A 508 -1.00 -20.63 -27.92
CA ALA A 508 -1.56 -21.93 -27.54
C ALA A 508 -0.91 -22.54 -26.27
N LYS A 509 0.11 -21.89 -25.68
CA LYS A 509 0.91 -22.38 -24.55
C LYS A 509 1.63 -23.71 -24.80
N THR A 510 1.71 -24.15 -26.05
CA THR A 510 2.48 -25.32 -26.48
C THR A 510 3.99 -25.08 -26.33
N VAL A 511 4.42 -23.84 -26.63
CA VAL A 511 5.80 -23.39 -26.44
C VAL A 511 5.87 -22.48 -25.21
N THR A 512 6.74 -22.83 -24.27
CA THR A 512 7.04 -22.07 -23.06
C THR A 512 8.55 -22.02 -22.84
N ILE A 513 9.02 -21.15 -21.95
CA ILE A 513 10.45 -21.10 -21.57
C ILE A 513 10.94 -22.47 -21.12
N ALA A 514 10.21 -23.13 -20.21
CA ALA A 514 10.58 -24.45 -19.70
C ALA A 514 10.70 -25.51 -20.82
N ARG A 515 9.72 -25.54 -21.74
CA ARG A 515 9.73 -26.49 -22.87
C ARG A 515 10.85 -26.20 -23.87
N LEU A 516 11.19 -24.93 -24.08
CA LEU A 516 12.33 -24.55 -24.92
C LEU A 516 13.66 -24.94 -24.26
N MET A 517 13.77 -24.80 -22.94
CA MET A 517 14.97 -25.16 -22.19
C MET A 517 15.29 -26.67 -22.26
N GLU A 518 14.29 -27.54 -22.46
CA GLU A 518 14.49 -28.98 -22.64
C GLU A 518 15.26 -29.32 -23.94
N ILE A 519 15.17 -28.46 -24.95
CA ILE A 519 15.79 -28.64 -26.27
C ILE A 519 16.82 -27.55 -26.61
N ALA A 520 17.09 -26.66 -25.66
CA ALA A 520 18.07 -25.61 -25.82
C ALA A 520 19.50 -26.20 -25.85
N PRO A 521 20.44 -25.57 -26.57
CA PRO A 521 21.83 -26.01 -26.57
C PRO A 521 22.41 -26.09 -25.15
N ALA A 522 23.26 -27.08 -24.91
CA ALA A 522 23.91 -27.26 -23.61
C ALA A 522 24.68 -25.99 -23.19
N GLY A 523 24.52 -25.60 -21.92
CA GLY A 523 25.10 -24.35 -21.38
C GLY A 523 24.23 -23.10 -21.59
N THR A 524 23.07 -23.21 -22.23
CA THR A 524 22.07 -22.14 -22.25
C THR A 524 21.62 -21.83 -20.82
N ILE A 525 21.71 -20.56 -20.43
CA ILE A 525 21.28 -20.10 -19.11
C ILE A 525 19.75 -19.94 -19.12
N ASP A 526 19.08 -20.50 -18.12
CA ASP A 526 17.64 -20.31 -17.92
C ASP A 526 17.33 -18.81 -17.70
N PRO A 527 16.52 -18.17 -18.56
CA PRO A 527 16.19 -16.75 -18.42
C PRO A 527 15.13 -16.49 -17.34
N THR A 528 14.45 -17.53 -16.83
CA THR A 528 13.32 -17.41 -15.88
C THR A 528 13.65 -16.54 -14.66
N PRO A 529 14.84 -16.66 -14.03
CA PRO A 529 15.20 -15.79 -12.90
C PRO A 529 15.27 -14.31 -13.24
N SER A 530 15.50 -13.94 -14.51
CA SER A 530 15.65 -12.56 -14.94
C SER A 530 14.35 -11.86 -15.35
N LEU A 531 13.20 -12.57 -15.37
CA LEU A 531 11.93 -12.06 -15.90
C LEU A 531 11.39 -10.81 -15.19
N TYR A 532 11.83 -10.56 -13.95
CA TYR A 532 11.40 -9.41 -13.16
C TYR A 532 12.40 -8.25 -13.20
N ASN A 533 13.55 -8.39 -13.85
CA ASN A 533 14.65 -7.41 -13.77
C ASN A 533 14.22 -6.03 -14.25
N THR A 534 13.60 -5.95 -15.44
CA THR A 534 13.06 -4.70 -16.00
C THR A 534 12.04 -4.05 -15.07
N THR A 535 11.20 -4.86 -14.43
CA THR A 535 10.24 -4.36 -13.44
C THR A 535 10.97 -3.73 -12.26
N MET A 536 11.98 -4.38 -11.70
CA MET A 536 12.72 -3.84 -10.55
C MET A 536 13.47 -2.55 -10.89
N TYR A 537 14.04 -2.44 -12.09
CA TYR A 537 14.64 -1.20 -12.58
C TYR A 537 13.59 -0.08 -12.71
N CYS A 538 12.41 -0.39 -13.21
CA CYS A 538 11.30 0.56 -13.26
C CYS A 538 10.90 1.03 -11.86
N MET A 539 10.76 0.12 -10.89
CA MET A 539 10.42 0.47 -9.51
C MET A 539 11.50 1.35 -8.87
N ALA A 540 12.78 1.05 -9.09
CA ALA A 540 13.88 1.90 -8.65
C ALA A 540 13.78 3.32 -9.24
N ALA A 541 13.49 3.44 -10.54
CA ALA A 541 13.32 4.74 -11.20
C ALA A 541 12.15 5.55 -10.61
N LEU A 542 11.02 4.90 -10.30
CA LEU A 542 9.88 5.55 -9.65
C LEU A 542 10.26 6.11 -8.26
N LEU A 543 11.07 5.38 -7.49
CA LEU A 543 11.56 5.86 -6.19
C LEU A 543 12.52 7.04 -6.33
N VAL A 544 13.31 7.13 -7.40
CA VAL A 544 14.14 8.32 -7.70
C VAL A 544 13.27 9.55 -7.96
N VAL A 545 12.15 9.40 -8.68
CA VAL A 545 11.22 10.52 -8.87
C VAL A 545 10.59 10.94 -7.53
N ALA A 546 10.19 9.97 -6.71
CA ALA A 546 9.67 10.23 -5.36
C ALA A 546 10.72 10.91 -4.45
N PHE A 547 11.99 10.54 -4.58
CA PHE A 547 13.11 11.18 -3.89
C PHE A 547 13.18 12.68 -4.19
N PHE A 548 13.12 13.07 -5.46
CA PHE A 548 13.16 14.49 -5.83
C PHE A 548 11.92 15.26 -5.35
N ALA A 549 10.74 14.65 -5.40
CA ALA A 549 9.53 15.24 -4.82
C ALA A 549 9.68 15.53 -3.32
N ASN A 550 10.30 14.61 -2.55
CA ASN A 550 10.62 14.82 -1.14
C ASN A 550 11.76 15.83 -0.94
N LEU A 551 12.78 15.83 -1.79
CA LEU A 551 13.93 16.74 -1.71
C LEU A 551 13.52 18.20 -1.83
N PHE A 552 12.66 18.48 -2.80
CA PHE A 552 12.14 19.83 -3.05
C PHE A 552 11.02 20.23 -2.09
N MET A 553 10.65 19.36 -1.14
CA MET A 553 9.67 19.72 -0.12
C MET A 553 10.23 20.80 0.80
N ARG A 554 9.52 21.94 0.82
CA ARG A 554 9.78 23.09 1.68
C ARG A 554 8.52 23.40 2.46
N THR A 555 8.67 23.79 3.73
CA THR A 555 7.55 24.37 4.47
C THR A 555 7.04 25.59 3.70
N GLY A 556 5.73 25.64 3.45
CA GLY A 556 5.13 26.76 2.76
C GLY A 556 5.48 28.05 3.49
N GLU A 557 6.04 29.02 2.77
CA GLU A 557 6.06 30.39 3.25
C GLU A 557 4.63 30.77 3.66
N ARG A 558 4.52 31.32 4.88
CA ARG A 558 3.33 31.89 5.50
C ARG A 558 2.26 32.21 4.46
N ALA A 559 1.14 31.48 4.50
CA ALA A 559 -0.06 31.88 3.76
C ALA A 559 -0.22 33.38 3.97
N SER A 560 -0.05 34.16 2.91
CA SER A 560 -0.07 35.62 3.01
C SER A 560 -1.40 35.99 3.66
N PRO A 561 -1.42 36.89 4.68
CA PRO A 561 -2.67 37.28 5.29
C PRO A 561 -3.61 37.77 4.17
N PRO A 562 -4.92 37.49 4.26
CA PRO A 562 -5.86 37.92 3.25
C PRO A 562 -5.61 39.41 2.99
N ARG A 563 -5.33 39.77 1.73
CA ARG A 563 -5.21 41.18 1.32
C ARG A 563 -6.38 41.89 1.95
N ARG A 564 -6.11 42.77 2.94
CA ARG A 564 -7.13 43.64 3.51
C ARG A 564 -7.87 44.21 2.33
N ALA A 565 -9.17 43.92 2.22
CA ALA A 565 -10.03 44.59 1.28
C ALA A 565 -9.75 46.07 1.49
N ARG A 566 -9.15 46.71 0.48
CA ARG A 566 -9.07 48.17 0.42
C ARG A 566 -10.53 48.58 0.52
N ALA A 567 -10.92 49.11 1.67
CA ALA A 567 -12.18 49.81 1.80
C ALA A 567 -12.13 50.90 0.73
N SER A 568 -12.83 50.65 -0.38
CA SER A 568 -13.26 51.70 -1.29
C SER A 568 -14.31 52.50 -0.53
N GLY A 569 -13.86 53.26 0.47
CA GLY A 569 -14.60 54.35 1.06
C GLY A 569 -14.70 55.43 -0.01
N GLY A 570 -15.75 55.32 -0.82
CA GLY A 570 -16.13 56.36 -1.75
C GLY A 570 -16.26 57.67 -1.00
N SER A 571 -15.41 58.62 -1.36
CA SER A 571 -15.51 60.02 -0.97
C SER A 571 -16.86 60.56 -1.42
N ARG A 572 -17.81 60.71 -0.48
CA ARG A 572 -18.89 61.70 -0.61
C ARG A 572 -18.62 62.77 0.43
N ARG A 573 -17.91 63.80 -0.01
CA ARG A 573 -17.91 65.13 0.62
C ARG A 573 -19.36 65.62 0.65
N VAL A 574 -19.95 65.65 1.85
CA VAL A 574 -21.09 66.53 2.12
C VAL A 574 -20.54 67.73 2.87
N MET A 575 -20.74 68.88 2.23
CA MET A 575 -20.31 70.20 2.60
C MET A 575 -21.13 70.68 3.81
N HIS A 576 -20.51 70.93 4.96
CA HIS A 576 -21.08 71.77 6.01
C HIS A 576 -20.05 72.79 6.50
N ARG A 577 -20.50 74.05 6.51
CA ARG A 577 -19.78 75.28 6.82
C ARG A 577 -19.23 75.32 8.27
N PRO A 578 -18.18 76.14 8.54
CA PRO A 578 -17.54 76.23 9.84
C PRO A 578 -18.29 77.20 10.78
N GLY A 579 -18.44 76.80 12.04
CA GLY A 579 -19.03 77.60 13.12
C GLY A 579 -18.17 77.54 14.38
N ARG A 580 -17.50 78.67 14.64
CA ARG A 580 -16.79 79.19 15.82
C ARG A 580 -16.83 78.44 17.17
N ALA A 581 -15.62 78.33 17.74
CA ALA A 581 -15.16 78.66 19.10
C ALA A 581 -15.80 78.00 20.34
N ILE A 582 -14.96 77.48 21.24
CA ILE A 582 -14.64 78.07 22.57
C ILE A 582 -13.50 77.26 23.21
N ALA A 583 -12.55 78.00 23.78
CA ALA A 583 -11.41 77.50 24.56
C ALA A 583 -11.82 77.23 26.02
N ALA A 584 -11.20 76.22 26.64
CA ALA A 584 -11.04 76.13 28.09
C ALA A 584 -9.71 75.43 28.41
N ALA A 585 -9.01 75.95 29.41
CA ALA A 585 -7.59 75.77 29.65
C ALA A 585 -7.30 75.08 31.00
N ARG A 586 -6.12 74.43 31.08
CA ARG A 586 -5.22 74.24 32.27
C ARG A 586 -5.57 73.14 33.33
N PRO A 587 -4.62 72.73 34.22
CA PRO A 587 -3.23 72.28 34.00
C PRO A 587 -2.71 71.19 35.01
N GLY A 588 -1.44 70.74 34.89
CA GLY A 588 -0.62 70.12 35.96
C GLY A 588 0.31 68.98 35.47
N LEU A 589 1.60 69.23 35.19
CA LEU A 589 2.83 68.93 35.98
C LEU A 589 2.98 67.45 36.41
N ASP A 590 4.11 66.75 36.27
CA ASP A 590 5.50 67.20 36.52
C ASP A 590 6.60 66.33 35.82
N ARG A 591 7.81 66.89 35.72
CA ARG A 591 9.05 66.33 35.13
C ARG A 591 9.92 65.60 36.17
N ALA A 592 10.56 64.49 35.77
CA ALA A 592 11.91 64.00 36.10
C ALA A 592 12.02 62.61 35.43
N THR A 593 13.05 62.19 34.69
CA THR A 593 14.49 62.33 34.88
C THR A 593 15.18 62.11 33.53
N ASP A 594 16.30 62.79 33.35
CA ASP A 594 17.08 62.91 32.12
C ASP A 594 18.16 61.81 31.97
N LEU A 595 18.57 61.61 30.71
CA LEU A 595 19.92 61.26 30.26
C LEU A 595 20.67 60.05 30.90
N ARG A 596 20.64 58.89 30.23
CA ARG A 596 21.81 58.03 29.89
C ARG A 596 21.35 56.75 29.16
N GLN A 597 22.12 56.31 28.17
CA GLN A 597 21.95 55.09 27.35
C GLN A 597 21.07 55.15 26.09
N LEU A 598 21.30 56.15 25.25
CA LEU A 598 21.21 55.98 23.80
C LEU A 598 22.48 56.59 23.20
N LEU A 599 23.10 55.86 22.27
CA LEU A 599 24.33 56.16 21.50
C LEU A 599 25.59 55.39 21.94
N SER A 600 25.76 54.18 21.39
CA SER A 600 27.09 53.73 20.93
C SER A 600 26.99 53.21 19.49
N GLU A 601 27.44 54.08 18.59
CA GLU A 601 28.38 53.80 17.49
C GLU A 601 27.96 52.88 16.31
N ARG A 602 27.59 53.56 15.22
CA ARG A 602 27.80 53.14 13.83
C ARG A 602 29.03 53.87 13.26
N ARG A 603 29.77 53.16 12.38
CA ARG A 603 30.83 53.59 11.42
C ARG A 603 32.21 53.76 12.06
N PHE A 604 33.29 53.15 11.57
CA PHE A 604 33.98 53.20 10.26
C PHE A 604 34.87 51.92 10.17
N GLY A 605 35.46 51.42 9.09
CA GLY A 605 35.68 51.74 7.67
C GLY A 605 36.66 50.66 7.13
N ILE A 606 36.33 49.98 6.03
CA ILE A 606 37.09 49.88 4.76
C ILE A 606 38.62 49.75 4.88
N GLU A 607 39.20 48.60 4.47
CA GLU A 607 40.25 48.56 3.43
C GLU A 607 40.50 47.16 2.84
N ASN A 608 40.86 47.18 1.55
CA ASN A 608 41.06 46.10 0.59
C ASN A 608 42.37 45.32 0.79
N THR A 609 42.44 44.06 0.30
CA THR A 609 43.46 43.67 -0.70
C THR A 609 43.12 42.35 -1.40
N TYR A 610 43.52 42.30 -2.68
CA TYR A 610 43.18 41.35 -3.74
C TYR A 610 44.39 40.44 -4.07
N HIS A 611 44.15 39.43 -4.95
CA HIS A 611 45.05 38.48 -5.65
C HIS A 611 45.19 37.08 -5.00
N ALA A 612 44.81 35.93 -5.58
CA ALA A 612 44.73 35.34 -6.95
C ALA A 612 45.95 34.48 -7.34
N ARG A 613 45.63 33.28 -7.90
CA ARG A 613 46.45 32.31 -8.67
C ARG A 613 47.43 31.44 -7.87
N GLN A 614 47.79 30.20 -8.22
CA GLN A 614 47.39 29.11 -9.14
C GLN A 614 48.45 27.99 -8.88
N THR A 615 48.22 26.77 -9.40
CA THR A 615 49.17 25.62 -9.50
C THR A 615 49.43 24.85 -8.19
N GLY A 616 49.58 23.52 -8.14
CA GLY A 616 49.74 22.48 -9.15
C GLY A 616 50.55 21.33 -8.50
N ASN A 617 50.05 20.10 -8.60
CA ASN A 617 50.68 18.85 -8.15
C ASN A 617 52.17 18.73 -8.52
N VAL A 618 53.04 18.20 -7.63
CA VAL A 618 54.02 17.12 -7.91
C VAL A 618 54.43 16.37 -6.62
N HIS A 619 54.52 15.05 -6.77
CA HIS A 619 54.91 13.93 -5.89
C HIS A 619 56.32 13.91 -5.25
N ARG A 620 56.47 12.93 -4.32
CA ARG A 620 57.66 12.21 -3.77
C ARG A 620 58.28 12.80 -2.47
N ALA A 621 58.68 12.05 -1.44
CA ALA A 621 58.84 10.61 -1.23
C ALA A 621 59.01 10.25 0.28
N CYS A 622 58.60 9.02 0.60
CA CYS A 622 59.24 8.01 1.48
C CYS A 622 59.69 8.31 2.94
N ALA A 623 59.02 7.57 3.86
CA ALA A 623 59.58 6.53 4.75
C ALA A 623 59.94 6.85 6.23
N ARG A 624 59.52 5.87 7.06
CA ARG A 624 59.78 5.59 8.50
C ARG A 624 58.89 6.38 9.48
N ALA A 625 58.18 5.78 10.44
CA ALA A 625 58.35 4.50 11.09
C ALA A 625 57.00 3.93 11.60
N ALA A 626 56.82 2.62 11.39
CA ALA A 626 55.98 1.76 12.22
C ALA A 626 56.91 0.93 13.10
N LEU A 627 56.56 0.72 14.37
CA LEU A 627 56.74 -0.54 15.12
C LEU A 627 56.46 -0.34 16.62
N ARG A 628 55.94 -1.43 17.22
CA ARG A 628 55.76 -1.78 18.66
C ARG A 628 54.35 -1.50 19.22
N TYR A 629 53.57 -2.46 19.73
CA TYR A 629 53.85 -3.82 20.23
C TYR A 629 52.55 -4.66 20.28
N ALA A 630 52.66 -5.97 20.00
CA ALA A 630 51.83 -7.06 20.53
C ALA A 630 52.72 -8.35 20.55
N PRO A 631 52.29 -9.49 21.14
CA PRO A 631 52.48 -9.97 22.52
C PRO A 631 53.40 -11.24 22.58
N PRO A 632 53.36 -12.05 23.66
CA PRO A 632 53.00 -13.48 23.49
C PRO A 632 52.12 -14.04 24.63
N ARG A 633 51.00 -14.73 24.37
CA ARG A 633 50.76 -16.19 24.15
C ARG A 633 51.11 -17.13 25.32
N ALA A 634 50.07 -17.69 25.94
CA ALA A 634 49.77 -19.13 26.01
C ALA A 634 48.25 -19.31 25.93
#